data_AF-A0A3C1WRX2-F1
#
_entry.id   AF-A0A3C1WRX2-F1
#
_cell.length_a   1.000
_cell.length_b   1.000
_cell.length_c   1.000
_cell.angle_alpha   90.00
_cell.angle_beta   90.00
_cell.angle_gamma   90.00
#
_symmetry.space_group_name_H-M   'P 1'
#
loop_
_entity.id
_entity.type
_entity.pdbx_description
1 polymer ?
#
loop_
_entity_poly.entity_id
_entity_poly.type
_entity_poly.pdbx_seq_one_letter_code
_entity_poly.pdbx_strand_id
1 'polypeptide(L)'
;YTPALENGYTADTIVDDHKFDGGPSNAGNTYHGKIKLSEAVQRSLNTVAWQIFDKLTPRVGISYLYKMNFSNIVKTDETLAASLGGLTNGVSPLEMAKAYATIENDGAYRDPTCIARITKADGTKVWENDHEESVVYSQDSAREMTQILEGVFTTSWGTARGLKLGSMPCAGKTGTTNDYKDGWFCGFTSYYTTAIWVGNDQPVTIYGLQGASYPGHIWQNFMLKVNEGKEPKEFPKPVEIKGEIREDISDEDAEKAEKELNSETNSDATTDSSSTTTDNSNTNSGTTDNSGNNSNSGNNNSGNNNSGNSNSGNNNSGNNNSDKNTDNSSDSDNDNSDEPATPPVDERDDSE
;
A
#
# COMPACT_ATOMS: atom_id res chain seq x y z
N TYR A 1 0.45 5.66 -10.48
CA TYR A 1 0.84 6.95 -11.07
C TYR A 1 2.27 6.98 -11.60
N THR A 2 3.31 6.58 -10.85
CA THR A 2 4.69 6.55 -11.38
C THR A 2 4.84 5.69 -12.64
N PRO A 3 4.20 4.50 -12.74
CA PRO A 3 4.14 3.76 -14.01
C PRO A 3 3.54 4.55 -15.18
N ALA A 4 2.63 5.50 -14.94
CA ALA A 4 2.11 6.36 -16.01
C ALA A 4 3.16 7.39 -16.45
N LEU A 5 3.94 7.92 -15.52
CA LEU A 5 5.05 8.85 -15.82
C LEU A 5 6.13 8.17 -16.69
N GLU A 6 6.44 6.91 -16.39
CA GLU A 6 7.33 6.07 -17.23
C GLU A 6 6.83 5.93 -18.67
N ASN A 7 5.52 6.09 -18.87
CA ASN A 7 4.83 5.87 -20.14
C ASN A 7 4.29 7.17 -20.76
N GLY A 8 4.99 8.28 -20.48
CA GLY A 8 4.81 9.54 -21.20
C GLY A 8 3.77 10.49 -20.60
N TYR A 9 3.13 10.12 -19.49
CA TYR A 9 2.40 11.10 -18.68
C TYR A 9 3.39 12.03 -17.97
N THR A 10 2.92 13.23 -17.65
CA THR A 10 3.66 14.24 -16.90
C THR A 10 2.78 14.81 -15.79
N ALA A 11 3.37 15.54 -14.85
CA ALA A 11 2.68 16.29 -13.80
C ALA A 11 1.64 17.26 -14.37
N ASP A 12 1.84 17.75 -15.59
CA ASP A 12 0.96 18.70 -16.28
C ASP A 12 -0.04 18.03 -17.23
N THR A 13 0.02 16.70 -17.40
CA THR A 13 -0.95 15.97 -18.22
C THR A 13 -2.36 16.21 -17.71
N ILE A 14 -3.25 16.63 -18.61
CA ILE A 14 -4.65 16.89 -18.26
C ILE A 14 -5.41 15.57 -18.18
N VAL A 15 -6.05 15.36 -17.05
CA VAL A 15 -6.88 14.20 -16.72
C VAL A 15 -8.29 14.66 -16.36
N ASP A 16 -9.28 13.79 -16.54
CA ASP A 16 -10.68 14.14 -16.33
C ASP A 16 -11.26 13.44 -15.10
N ASP A 17 -11.42 14.19 -14.02
CA ASP A 17 -12.08 13.74 -12.80
C ASP A 17 -13.60 13.90 -12.91
N HIS A 18 -14.29 12.78 -13.14
CA HIS A 18 -15.74 12.72 -13.25
C HIS A 18 -16.28 11.38 -12.74
N LYS A 19 -17.56 11.35 -12.39
CA LYS A 19 -18.27 10.10 -12.09
C LYS A 19 -18.64 9.40 -13.39
N PHE A 20 -18.43 8.10 -13.47
CA PHE A 20 -18.81 7.27 -14.62
C PHE A 20 -19.36 5.93 -14.16
N ASP A 21 -20.13 5.27 -15.03
CA ASP A 21 -20.72 3.97 -14.74
C ASP A 21 -19.64 2.87 -14.63
N GLY A 22 -19.79 2.00 -13.64
CA GLY A 22 -18.77 0.99 -13.30
C GLY A 22 -17.49 1.52 -12.64
N GLY A 23 -17.36 2.84 -12.44
CA GLY A 23 -16.22 3.47 -11.79
C GLY A 23 -16.39 3.67 -10.27
N PRO A 24 -15.29 3.94 -9.53
CA PRO A 24 -15.36 4.28 -8.12
C PRO A 24 -15.91 5.70 -7.92
N SER A 25 -16.25 6.02 -6.68
CA SER A 25 -16.55 7.41 -6.28
C SER A 25 -15.34 8.03 -5.56
N ASN A 26 -15.13 9.33 -5.76
CA ASN A 26 -14.20 10.09 -4.94
C ASN A 26 -14.69 10.19 -3.49
N ALA A 27 -13.77 10.36 -2.55
CA ALA A 27 -14.11 10.71 -1.19
C ALA A 27 -14.95 12.00 -1.17
N GLY A 28 -16.08 11.98 -0.45
CA GLY A 28 -17.02 13.11 -0.41
C GLY A 28 -17.80 13.37 -1.70
N ASN A 29 -17.70 12.49 -2.70
CA ASN A 29 -18.49 12.53 -3.95
C ASN A 29 -18.41 13.88 -4.71
N THR A 30 -17.25 14.53 -4.66
CA THR A 30 -16.92 15.75 -5.44
C THR A 30 -16.06 15.41 -6.65
N TYR A 31 -16.25 16.15 -7.74
CA TYR A 31 -15.57 15.96 -9.01
C TYR A 31 -15.06 17.30 -9.56
N HIS A 32 -13.84 17.30 -10.10
CA HIS A 32 -13.12 18.51 -10.48
C HIS A 32 -12.98 18.72 -12.01
N GLY A 33 -13.48 17.79 -12.82
CA GLY A 33 -13.37 17.85 -14.28
C GLY A 33 -11.91 17.79 -14.75
N LYS A 34 -11.57 18.62 -15.75
CA LYS A 34 -10.22 18.66 -16.32
C LYS A 34 -9.23 19.34 -15.38
N ILE A 35 -8.33 18.55 -14.82
CA ILE A 35 -7.28 18.98 -13.90
C ILE A 35 -5.93 18.41 -14.34
N LYS A 36 -4.84 18.86 -13.71
CA LYS A 36 -3.52 18.27 -13.90
C LYS A 36 -3.40 16.92 -13.18
N LEU A 37 -2.61 16.00 -13.71
CA LEU A 37 -2.29 14.72 -13.05
C LEU A 37 -1.68 14.95 -11.67
N SER A 38 -0.80 15.95 -11.53
CA SER A 38 -0.23 16.35 -10.24
C SER A 38 -1.32 16.67 -9.21
N GLU A 39 -2.33 17.45 -9.58
CA GLU A 39 -3.47 17.78 -8.72
C GLU A 39 -4.28 16.54 -8.34
N ALA A 40 -4.50 15.61 -9.28
CA ALA A 40 -5.23 14.36 -9.01
C ALA A 40 -4.53 13.50 -7.94
N VAL A 41 -3.20 13.39 -7.99
CA VAL A 41 -2.41 12.70 -6.96
C VAL A 41 -2.51 13.43 -5.61
N GLN A 42 -2.38 14.76 -5.63
CA GLN A 42 -2.37 15.59 -4.41
C GLN A 42 -3.70 15.55 -3.66
N ARG A 43 -4.81 15.54 -4.41
CA ARG A 43 -6.19 15.38 -3.91
C ARG A 43 -6.57 13.94 -3.59
N SER A 44 -5.81 12.96 -4.08
CA SER A 44 -6.12 11.53 -3.94
C SER A 44 -7.43 11.12 -4.63
N LEU A 45 -7.63 11.49 -5.88
CA LEU A 45 -8.87 11.23 -6.63
C LEU A 45 -8.93 9.79 -7.14
N ASN A 46 -9.95 9.06 -6.71
CA ASN A 46 -10.14 7.64 -7.00
C ASN A 46 -10.49 7.39 -8.47
N THR A 47 -11.35 8.24 -9.04
CA THR A 47 -11.78 8.15 -10.46
C THR A 47 -10.59 8.26 -11.41
N VAL A 48 -9.65 9.17 -11.14
CA VAL A 48 -8.46 9.38 -11.98
C VAL A 48 -7.48 8.23 -11.80
N ALA A 49 -7.26 7.76 -10.57
CA ALA A 49 -6.40 6.61 -10.29
C ALA A 49 -6.88 5.37 -11.05
N TRP A 50 -8.19 5.12 -11.03
CA TRP A 50 -8.84 4.03 -11.76
C TRP A 50 -8.65 4.17 -13.27
N GLN A 51 -8.98 5.32 -13.86
CA GLN A 51 -8.86 5.54 -15.31
C GLN A 51 -7.42 5.40 -15.82
N ILE A 52 -6.44 5.90 -15.06
CA ILE A 52 -5.02 5.75 -15.45
C ILE A 52 -4.58 4.30 -15.35
N PHE A 53 -4.98 3.60 -14.28
CA PHE A 53 -4.63 2.20 -14.08
C PHE A 53 -5.29 1.27 -15.12
N ASP A 54 -6.51 1.58 -15.53
CA ASP A 54 -7.20 0.91 -16.64
C ASP A 54 -6.44 1.08 -17.96
N LYS A 55 -6.02 2.31 -18.28
CA LYS A 55 -5.21 2.59 -19.48
C LYS A 55 -3.84 1.90 -19.46
N LEU A 56 -3.21 1.80 -18.29
CA LEU A 56 -1.97 1.04 -18.14
C LEU A 56 -2.21 -0.48 -18.24
N THR A 57 -3.43 -0.93 -17.94
CA THR A 57 -3.82 -2.28 -17.52
C THR A 57 -3.37 -2.63 -16.10
N PRO A 58 -4.20 -3.37 -15.32
CA PRO A 58 -3.82 -3.82 -13.98
C PRO A 58 -2.53 -4.63 -13.92
N ARG A 59 -2.31 -5.49 -14.92
CA ARG A 59 -1.14 -6.35 -15.00
C ARG A 59 0.16 -5.56 -15.09
N VAL A 60 0.23 -4.60 -16.01
CA VAL A 60 1.38 -3.69 -16.13
C VAL A 60 1.56 -2.89 -14.85
N GLY A 61 0.48 -2.33 -14.29
CA GLY A 61 0.55 -1.53 -13.07
C GLY A 61 1.08 -2.32 -11.85
N ILE A 62 0.62 -3.56 -11.67
CA ILE A 62 1.08 -4.47 -10.62
C ILE A 62 2.52 -4.94 -10.83
N SER A 63 2.99 -5.08 -12.07
CA SER A 63 4.34 -5.59 -12.37
C SER A 63 5.47 -4.79 -11.70
N TYR A 64 5.26 -3.50 -11.43
CA TYR A 64 6.22 -2.67 -10.69
C TYR A 64 6.34 -3.07 -9.22
N LEU A 65 5.28 -3.61 -8.61
CA LEU A 65 5.34 -4.17 -7.25
C LEU A 65 6.14 -5.46 -7.24
N TYR A 66 6.04 -6.28 -8.30
CA TYR A 66 6.89 -7.47 -8.46
C TYR A 66 8.37 -7.10 -8.58
N LYS A 67 8.71 -6.08 -9.37
CA LYS A 67 10.09 -5.55 -9.48
C LYS A 67 10.66 -5.02 -8.16
N MET A 68 9.79 -4.70 -7.19
CA MET A 68 10.16 -4.23 -5.84
C MET A 68 10.00 -5.32 -4.78
N ASN A 69 9.91 -6.60 -5.18
CA ASN A 69 9.80 -7.76 -4.31
C ASN A 69 8.67 -7.65 -3.27
N PHE A 70 7.48 -7.21 -3.68
CA PHE A 70 6.29 -7.32 -2.83
C PHE A 70 5.84 -8.78 -2.78
N SER A 71 5.92 -9.39 -1.61
CA SER A 71 5.78 -10.84 -1.44
C SER A 71 4.33 -11.31 -1.33
N ASN A 72 3.42 -10.40 -0.97
CA ASN A 72 2.01 -10.73 -0.72
C ASN A 72 1.07 -10.50 -1.92
N ILE A 73 1.59 -9.96 -3.03
CA ILE A 73 0.81 -9.71 -4.24
C ILE A 73 0.55 -11.02 -4.97
N VAL A 74 -0.72 -11.31 -5.24
CA VAL A 74 -1.14 -12.51 -5.95
C VAL A 74 -1.75 -12.17 -7.30
N LYS A 75 -1.76 -13.12 -8.23
CA LYS A 75 -2.28 -12.89 -9.60
C LYS A 75 -3.72 -12.37 -9.63
N THR A 76 -4.54 -12.74 -8.64
CA THR A 76 -5.92 -12.25 -8.51
C THR A 76 -6.03 -10.77 -8.13
N ASP A 77 -4.92 -10.11 -7.78
CA ASP A 77 -4.85 -8.67 -7.52
C ASP A 77 -4.74 -7.83 -8.81
N GLU A 78 -4.54 -8.46 -9.98
CA GLU A 78 -4.51 -7.79 -11.30
C GLU A 78 -5.92 -7.34 -11.74
N THR A 79 -6.55 -6.51 -10.90
CA THR A 79 -7.87 -5.93 -11.12
C THR A 79 -7.84 -4.43 -10.90
N LEU A 80 -8.82 -3.71 -11.44
CA LEU A 80 -8.90 -2.24 -11.30
C LEU A 80 -8.99 -1.78 -9.84
N ALA A 81 -9.49 -2.62 -8.93
CA ALA A 81 -9.55 -2.32 -7.50
C ALA A 81 -8.18 -2.07 -6.86
N ALA A 82 -7.11 -2.66 -7.41
CA ALA A 82 -5.75 -2.44 -6.92
C ALA A 82 -5.30 -0.98 -7.04
N SER A 83 -5.85 -0.21 -8.00
CA SER A 83 -5.59 1.23 -8.12
C SER A 83 -6.00 2.05 -6.89
N LEU A 84 -6.88 1.49 -6.06
CA LEU A 84 -7.40 2.07 -4.82
C LEU A 84 -6.92 1.33 -3.56
N GLY A 85 -5.94 0.43 -3.72
CA GLY A 85 -5.40 -0.41 -2.62
C GLY A 85 -6.21 -1.67 -2.32
N GLY A 86 -7.14 -2.07 -3.20
CA GLY A 86 -7.89 -3.33 -3.07
C GLY A 86 -7.03 -4.55 -3.43
N LEU A 87 -6.18 -4.97 -2.49
CA LEU A 87 -5.30 -6.15 -2.60
C LEU A 87 -5.83 -7.29 -1.71
N THR A 88 -5.67 -8.53 -2.17
CA THR A 88 -6.20 -9.74 -1.52
C THR A 88 -5.59 -9.96 -0.13
N ASN A 89 -4.27 -9.83 -0.02
CA ASN A 89 -3.52 -10.07 1.22
C ASN A 89 -3.02 -8.78 1.89
N GLY A 90 -3.23 -7.62 1.25
CA GLY A 90 -2.63 -6.37 1.68
C GLY A 90 -1.10 -6.33 1.52
N VAL A 91 -0.48 -5.34 2.14
CA VAL A 91 0.97 -5.10 2.10
C VAL A 91 1.47 -4.67 3.47
N SER A 92 2.74 -4.95 3.76
CA SER A 92 3.38 -4.58 5.01
C SER A 92 3.92 -3.14 5.00
N PRO A 93 4.09 -2.50 6.18
CA PRO A 93 4.78 -1.22 6.27
C PRO A 93 6.21 -1.24 5.71
N LEU A 94 6.91 -2.37 5.79
CA LEU A 94 8.25 -2.52 5.23
C LEU A 94 8.21 -2.47 3.69
N GLU A 95 7.26 -3.16 3.06
CA GLU A 95 7.04 -3.10 1.62
C GLU A 95 6.69 -1.68 1.15
N MET A 96 5.84 -0.98 1.89
CA MET A 96 5.52 0.42 1.60
C MET A 96 6.74 1.34 1.77
N ALA A 97 7.53 1.16 2.82
CA ALA A 97 8.73 1.97 3.05
C ALA A 97 9.76 1.78 1.92
N LYS A 98 10.02 0.55 1.48
CA LYS A 98 10.96 0.30 0.37
C LYS A 98 10.45 0.82 -0.99
N ALA A 99 9.13 0.77 -1.24
CA ALA A 99 8.55 1.36 -2.45
C ALA A 99 8.70 2.89 -2.49
N TYR A 100 8.47 3.58 -1.38
CA TYR A 100 8.68 5.04 -1.31
C TYR A 100 10.18 5.40 -1.37
N ALA A 101 11.05 4.57 -0.79
CA ALA A 101 12.49 4.75 -0.89
C ALA A 101 12.97 4.60 -2.33
N THR A 102 12.34 3.73 -3.12
CA THR A 102 12.63 3.59 -4.56
C THR A 102 12.32 4.88 -5.32
N ILE A 103 11.25 5.60 -4.97
CA ILE A 103 10.92 6.90 -5.57
C ILE A 103 11.95 7.96 -5.16
N GLU A 104 12.31 8.02 -3.87
CA GLU A 104 13.31 8.97 -3.37
C GLU A 104 14.69 8.73 -3.98
N ASN A 105 15.07 7.46 -4.17
CA ASN A 105 16.36 7.03 -4.69
C ASN A 105 16.39 6.98 -6.23
N ASP A 106 15.82 7.98 -6.90
CA ASP A 106 15.86 8.14 -8.36
C ASP A 106 15.37 6.90 -9.15
N GLY A 107 14.43 6.13 -8.59
CA GLY A 107 13.86 4.95 -9.22
C GLY A 107 14.63 3.65 -8.99
N ALA A 108 15.75 3.69 -8.25
CA ALA A 108 16.52 2.51 -7.88
C ALA A 108 16.00 1.87 -6.59
N TYR A 109 15.50 0.64 -6.70
CA TYR A 109 15.08 -0.20 -5.60
C TYR A 109 16.28 -0.83 -4.93
N ARG A 110 16.25 -0.88 -3.59
CA ARG A 110 17.20 -1.61 -2.75
C ARG A 110 16.42 -2.48 -1.78
N ASP A 111 16.80 -3.75 -1.68
CA ASP A 111 16.16 -4.63 -0.69
C ASP A 111 16.66 -4.28 0.73
N PRO A 112 15.78 -3.88 1.65
CA PRO A 112 16.22 -3.39 2.96
C PRO A 112 16.61 -4.56 3.88
N THR A 113 17.71 -4.37 4.61
CA THR A 113 18.15 -5.29 5.68
C THR A 113 18.62 -4.51 6.91
N CYS A 114 18.36 -5.06 8.09
CA CYS A 114 18.88 -4.54 9.35
C CYS A 114 20.28 -5.08 9.69
N ILE A 115 20.79 -6.04 8.92
CA ILE A 115 22.12 -6.62 9.11
C ILE A 115 23.12 -5.76 8.34
N ALA A 116 24.03 -5.09 9.06
CA ALA A 116 25.09 -4.30 8.42
C ALA A 116 26.27 -5.19 7.98
N ARG A 117 26.70 -6.11 8.84
CA ARG A 117 27.87 -6.96 8.63
C ARG A 117 27.84 -8.19 9.53
N ILE A 118 28.31 -9.32 9.01
CA ILE A 118 28.53 -10.56 9.76
C ILE A 118 30.03 -10.86 9.79
N THR A 119 30.57 -11.14 10.98
CA THR A 119 31.97 -11.52 11.17
C THR A 119 32.13 -12.77 11.99
N LYS A 120 33.22 -13.49 11.75
CA LYS A 120 33.73 -14.50 12.68
C LYS A 120 34.28 -13.86 13.97
N ALA A 121 34.52 -14.68 14.99
CA ALA A 121 35.09 -14.24 16.26
C ALA A 121 36.49 -13.60 16.12
N ASP A 122 37.25 -14.00 15.10
CA ASP A 122 38.57 -13.43 14.77
C ASP A 122 38.51 -12.11 13.98
N GLY A 123 37.31 -11.60 13.71
CA GLY A 123 37.09 -10.37 12.94
C GLY A 123 37.02 -10.57 11.42
N THR A 124 37.22 -11.79 10.90
CA THR A 124 37.10 -12.08 9.47
C THR A 124 35.69 -11.79 8.98
N LYS A 125 35.57 -10.99 7.92
CA LYS A 125 34.30 -10.63 7.28
C LYS A 125 33.70 -11.86 6.58
N VAL A 126 32.47 -12.21 6.93
CA VAL A 126 31.69 -13.27 6.30
C VAL A 126 30.76 -12.68 5.25
N TRP A 127 30.09 -11.59 5.62
CA TRP A 127 29.13 -10.90 4.78
C TRP A 127 29.05 -9.43 5.20
N GLU A 128 28.74 -8.56 4.26
CA GLU A 128 28.49 -7.13 4.47
C GLU A 128 27.50 -6.69 3.40
N ASN A 129 26.59 -5.78 3.76
CA ASN A 129 25.60 -5.29 2.82
C ASN A 129 26.31 -4.47 1.72
N ASP A 130 26.25 -4.95 0.48
CA ASP A 130 26.79 -4.30 -0.71
C ASP A 130 25.78 -3.39 -1.41
N HIS A 131 24.56 -3.29 -0.89
CA HIS A 131 23.49 -2.41 -1.39
C HIS A 131 23.20 -2.61 -2.88
N GLU A 132 22.96 -3.86 -3.30
CA GLU A 132 22.52 -4.14 -4.66
C GLU A 132 21.26 -3.35 -5.02
N GLU A 133 21.28 -2.77 -6.22
CA GLU A 133 20.23 -1.91 -6.74
C GLU A 133 19.61 -2.49 -8.00
N SER A 134 18.28 -2.44 -8.10
CA SER A 134 17.55 -2.70 -9.33
C SER A 134 16.81 -1.43 -9.77
N VAL A 135 16.95 -1.06 -11.04
CA VAL A 135 16.26 0.11 -11.59
C VAL A 135 14.81 -0.25 -11.89
N VAL A 136 13.87 0.38 -11.18
CA VAL A 136 12.42 0.16 -11.31
C VAL A 136 11.76 1.28 -12.11
N TYR A 137 12.18 2.52 -11.86
CA TYR A 137 11.74 3.71 -12.59
C TYR A 137 12.95 4.44 -13.18
N SER A 138 12.72 5.18 -14.25
CA SER A 138 13.65 6.21 -14.69
C SER A 138 13.81 7.29 -13.62
N GLN A 139 15.01 7.87 -13.58
CA GLN A 139 15.34 8.96 -12.66
C GLN A 139 14.37 10.14 -12.79
N ASP A 140 13.99 10.51 -14.01
CA ASP A 140 13.10 11.65 -14.23
C ASP A 140 11.67 11.36 -13.77
N SER A 141 11.10 10.18 -14.04
CA SER A 141 9.76 9.83 -13.53
C SER A 141 9.73 9.74 -12.01
N ALA A 142 10.80 9.24 -11.38
CA ALA A 142 10.91 9.19 -9.91
C ALA A 142 10.98 10.60 -9.30
N ARG A 143 11.78 11.50 -9.88
CA ARG A 143 11.89 12.90 -9.44
C ARG A 143 10.62 13.70 -9.71
N GLU A 144 9.96 13.47 -10.84
CA GLU A 144 8.67 14.10 -11.14
C GLU A 144 7.58 13.61 -10.16
N MET A 145 7.54 12.32 -9.84
CA MET A 145 6.67 11.82 -8.77
C MET A 145 7.01 12.46 -7.42
N THR A 146 8.29 12.63 -7.10
CA THR A 146 8.72 13.32 -5.88
C THR A 146 8.14 14.73 -5.82
N GLN A 147 8.26 15.52 -6.89
CA GLN A 147 7.67 16.87 -6.96
C GLN A 147 6.15 16.88 -6.82
N ILE A 148 5.46 15.93 -7.45
CA ILE A 148 4.01 15.76 -7.30
C ILE A 148 3.65 15.51 -5.83
N LEU A 149 4.41 14.66 -5.15
CA LEU A 149 4.23 14.29 -3.75
C LEU A 149 4.60 15.40 -2.77
N GLU A 150 5.56 16.28 -3.07
CA GLU A 150 5.78 17.53 -2.31
C GLU A 150 4.52 18.42 -2.33
N GLY A 151 3.80 18.41 -3.45
CA GLY A 151 2.51 19.07 -3.62
C GLY A 151 1.44 18.65 -2.61
N VAL A 152 1.51 17.42 -2.09
CA VAL A 152 0.54 16.87 -1.12
C VAL A 152 0.58 17.64 0.21
N PHE A 153 1.71 18.26 0.54
CA PHE A 153 1.90 19.09 1.75
C PHE A 153 1.74 20.59 1.49
N THR A 154 2.05 21.03 0.28
CA THR A 154 2.29 22.44 -0.03
C THR A 154 1.11 23.15 -0.70
N THR A 155 0.27 22.41 -1.42
CA THR A 155 -0.90 22.97 -2.11
C THR A 155 -2.10 23.12 -1.18
N SER A 156 -3.05 23.99 -1.55
CA SER A 156 -4.25 24.26 -0.75
C SER A 156 -5.21 23.06 -0.68
N TRP A 157 -5.14 22.16 -1.66
CA TRP A 157 -5.94 20.94 -1.77
C TRP A 157 -5.19 19.66 -1.39
N GLY A 158 -3.92 19.77 -1.03
CA GLY A 158 -3.09 18.63 -0.66
C GLY A 158 -3.63 17.91 0.58
N THR A 159 -3.74 16.59 0.49
CA THR A 159 -4.31 15.78 1.58
C THR A 159 -3.45 15.74 2.85
N ALA A 160 -2.17 16.13 2.80
CA ALA A 160 -1.28 16.24 3.96
C ALA A 160 -0.98 17.70 4.36
N ARG A 161 -1.84 18.64 3.94
CA ARG A 161 -1.70 20.06 4.31
C ARG A 161 -1.63 20.21 5.83
N GLY A 162 -0.58 20.83 6.32
CA GLY A 162 -0.32 21.03 7.75
C GLY A 162 0.65 20.02 8.38
N LEU A 163 1.05 18.98 7.65
CA LEU A 163 1.98 17.94 8.14
C LEU A 163 3.44 18.17 7.71
N LYS A 164 3.81 19.41 7.37
CA LYS A 164 5.19 19.78 6.98
C LYS A 164 6.18 19.59 8.14
N LEU A 165 7.46 19.43 7.79
CA LEU A 165 8.58 19.26 8.72
C LEU A 165 9.37 20.57 8.93
N GLY A 166 8.67 21.69 9.13
CA GLY A 166 9.31 23.01 9.19
C GLY A 166 9.92 23.40 7.85
N SER A 167 11.23 23.69 7.83
CA SER A 167 11.98 24.01 6.61
C SER A 167 12.52 22.79 5.87
N MET A 168 12.48 21.59 6.45
CA MET A 168 12.95 20.37 5.79
C MET A 168 11.98 19.97 4.66
N PRO A 169 12.43 19.92 3.39
CA PRO A 169 11.62 19.44 2.28
C PRO A 169 11.17 18.00 2.52
N CYS A 170 9.91 17.70 2.21
CA CYS A 170 9.34 16.37 2.38
C CYS A 170 8.28 16.08 1.31
N ALA A 171 8.17 14.81 0.98
CA ALA A 171 7.24 14.26 0.01
C ALA A 171 6.56 13.02 0.61
N GLY A 172 5.36 12.69 0.16
CA GLY A 172 4.57 11.64 0.79
C GLY A 172 3.10 11.68 0.42
N LYS A 173 2.35 10.70 0.92
CA LYS A 173 0.97 10.46 0.57
C LYS A 173 0.18 9.85 1.72
N THR A 174 -1.06 10.30 1.83
CA THR A 174 -2.08 9.74 2.72
C THR A 174 -2.74 8.51 2.10
N GLY A 175 -3.12 7.53 2.91
CA GLY A 175 -3.96 6.41 2.51
C GLY A 175 -5.06 6.17 3.55
N THR A 176 -6.27 5.84 3.09
CA THR A 176 -7.43 5.53 3.95
C THR A 176 -8.19 4.40 3.28
N THR A 177 -8.46 3.30 3.99
CA THR A 177 -9.31 2.23 3.45
C THR A 177 -10.78 2.55 3.61
N ASN A 178 -11.62 1.87 2.81
CA ASN A 178 -13.06 1.90 3.00
C ASN A 178 -13.39 1.40 4.43
N ASP A 179 -14.37 2.02 5.08
CA ASP A 179 -14.80 1.79 6.48
C ASP A 179 -13.85 2.27 7.59
N TYR A 180 -12.81 3.05 7.27
CA TYR A 180 -11.89 3.63 8.27
C TYR A 180 -11.23 2.57 9.17
N LYS A 181 -10.87 1.42 8.60
CA LYS A 181 -10.20 0.32 9.30
C LYS A 181 -8.68 0.50 9.31
N ASP A 182 -8.15 1.09 8.25
CA ASP A 182 -6.71 1.30 8.06
C ASP A 182 -6.44 2.75 7.68
N GLY A 183 -5.52 3.37 8.40
CA GLY A 183 -4.95 4.65 8.08
C GLY A 183 -3.48 4.48 7.72
N TRP A 184 -3.07 5.06 6.60
CA TRP A 184 -1.69 5.02 6.12
C TRP A 184 -1.13 6.42 5.92
N PHE A 185 0.15 6.58 6.25
CA PHE A 185 0.95 7.70 5.77
C PHE A 185 2.33 7.19 5.38
N CYS A 186 2.71 7.39 4.13
CA CYS A 186 4.02 7.04 3.62
C CYS A 186 4.70 8.29 3.09
N GLY A 187 5.94 8.55 3.49
CA GLY A 187 6.64 9.75 3.08
C GLY A 187 8.11 9.73 3.42
N PHE A 188 8.84 10.68 2.86
CA PHE A 188 10.28 10.74 2.92
C PHE A 188 10.81 12.18 2.91
N THR A 189 12.03 12.32 3.40
CA THR A 189 12.96 13.43 3.16
C THR A 189 14.14 12.89 2.36
N SER A 190 15.05 13.75 1.91
CA SER A 190 16.33 13.35 1.27
C SER A 190 17.31 12.57 2.19
N TYR A 191 16.85 12.14 3.36
CA TYR A 191 17.61 11.42 4.39
C TYR A 191 16.93 10.13 4.84
N TYR A 192 15.60 10.12 4.96
CA TYR A 192 14.84 9.02 5.53
C TYR A 192 13.52 8.81 4.81
N THR A 193 13.13 7.55 4.65
CA THR A 193 11.79 7.13 4.24
C THR A 193 11.09 6.43 5.40
N THR A 194 9.82 6.77 5.64
CA THR A 194 9.01 6.18 6.71
C THR A 194 7.59 5.88 6.21
N ALA A 195 7.10 4.69 6.52
CA ALA A 195 5.70 4.28 6.33
C ALA A 195 5.05 3.99 7.69
N ILE A 196 3.92 4.62 7.95
CA ILE A 196 3.11 4.44 9.16
C ILE A 196 1.77 3.84 8.78
N TRP A 197 1.41 2.74 9.43
CA TRP A 197 0.06 2.19 9.45
C TRP A 197 -0.52 2.31 10.84
N VAL A 198 -1.80 2.63 10.91
CA VAL A 198 -2.62 2.56 12.11
C VAL A 198 -3.88 1.79 11.76
N GLY A 199 -4.17 0.77 12.55
CA GLY A 199 -5.37 -0.05 12.45
C GLY A 199 -5.52 -0.93 13.69
N ASN A 200 -6.50 -1.83 13.65
CA ASN A 200 -6.67 -2.85 14.67
C ASN A 200 -6.32 -4.22 14.10
N ASP A 201 -5.75 -5.10 14.92
CA ASP A 201 -5.47 -6.50 14.55
C ASP A 201 -6.73 -7.25 14.10
N GLN A 202 -7.88 -6.87 14.65
CA GLN A 202 -9.19 -7.24 14.12
C GLN A 202 -9.71 -6.08 13.27
N PRO A 203 -10.20 -6.30 12.04
CA PRO A 203 -10.53 -5.24 11.10
C PRO A 203 -11.84 -4.53 11.48
N VAL A 204 -11.80 -3.78 12.58
CA VAL A 204 -12.91 -2.98 13.12
C VAL A 204 -12.68 -1.51 12.79
N THR A 205 -13.77 -0.82 12.47
CA THR A 205 -13.76 0.61 12.16
C THR A 205 -13.21 1.42 13.33
N ILE A 206 -12.27 2.33 13.03
CA ILE A 206 -11.79 3.34 13.96
C ILE A 206 -12.40 4.68 13.55
N TYR A 207 -13.28 5.21 14.38
CA TYR A 207 -13.95 6.48 14.09
C TYR A 207 -12.94 7.62 13.93
N GLY A 208 -13.01 8.33 12.80
CA GLY A 208 -12.10 9.45 12.49
C GLY A 208 -10.71 9.05 12.00
N LEU A 209 -10.47 7.76 11.73
CA LEU A 209 -9.21 7.32 11.14
C LEU A 209 -9.13 7.72 9.67
N GLN A 210 -8.15 8.55 9.33
CA GLN A 210 -7.82 8.98 7.99
C GLN A 210 -6.30 8.98 7.87
N GLY A 211 -5.77 8.93 6.65
CA GLY A 211 -4.31 8.95 6.45
C GLY A 211 -3.61 10.17 7.11
N ALA A 212 -4.25 11.34 7.08
CA ALA A 212 -3.72 12.56 7.69
C ALA A 212 -4.00 12.70 9.21
N SER A 213 -4.81 11.81 9.81
CA SER A 213 -5.09 11.87 11.25
C SER A 213 -3.98 11.20 12.06
N TYR A 214 -4.23 10.04 12.67
CA TYR A 214 -3.22 9.34 13.48
C TYR A 214 -1.94 9.00 12.69
N PRO A 215 -1.99 8.38 11.50
CA PRO A 215 -0.79 8.00 10.77
C PRO A 215 0.07 9.21 10.38
N GLY A 216 -0.56 10.27 9.87
CA GLY A 216 0.11 11.50 9.46
C GLY A 216 0.80 12.23 10.61
N HIS A 217 0.15 12.35 11.77
CA HIS A 217 0.77 12.99 12.94
C HIS A 217 1.87 12.12 13.58
N ILE A 218 1.73 10.79 13.59
CA ILE A 218 2.81 9.89 14.03
C ILE A 218 4.01 10.03 13.10
N TRP A 219 3.79 10.02 11.78
CA TRP A 219 4.84 10.23 10.78
C TRP A 219 5.53 11.58 10.98
N GLN A 220 4.77 12.67 11.14
CA GLN A 220 5.31 14.02 11.32
C GLN A 220 6.19 14.11 12.58
N ASN A 221 5.70 13.60 13.71
CA ASN A 221 6.43 13.64 14.98
C ASN A 221 7.74 12.84 14.90
N PHE A 222 7.68 11.63 14.33
CA PHE A 222 8.86 10.81 14.12
C PHE A 222 9.88 11.49 13.20
N MET A 223 9.41 12.00 12.05
CA MET A 223 10.26 12.62 11.04
C MET A 223 10.87 13.94 11.49
N LEU A 224 10.16 14.76 12.28
CA LEU A 224 10.74 15.92 12.95
C LEU A 224 11.89 15.52 13.87
N LYS A 225 11.72 14.43 14.63
CA LYS A 225 12.75 13.96 15.56
C LYS A 225 13.98 13.39 14.86
N VAL A 226 13.80 12.53 13.85
CA VAL A 226 14.96 11.91 13.18
C VAL A 226 15.72 12.87 12.27
N ASN A 227 15.10 13.95 11.81
CA ASN A 227 15.76 15.01 11.04
C ASN A 227 16.34 16.13 11.93
N GLU A 228 16.24 16.05 13.25
CA GLU A 228 16.79 17.07 14.16
C GLU A 228 18.31 17.24 13.95
N GLY A 229 18.75 18.49 13.78
CA GLY A 229 20.15 18.83 13.53
C GLY A 229 20.65 18.55 12.11
N LYS A 230 19.79 18.09 11.19
CA LYS A 230 20.13 18.00 9.76
C LYS A 230 19.81 19.30 9.03
N GLU A 231 20.69 19.68 8.12
CA GLU A 231 20.44 20.79 7.22
C GLU A 231 19.29 20.46 6.26
N PRO A 232 18.35 21.39 6.01
CA PRO A 232 17.33 21.23 4.99
C PRO A 232 17.94 20.87 3.64
N LYS A 233 17.50 19.76 3.04
CA LYS A 233 18.03 19.25 1.77
C LYS A 233 16.91 19.08 0.75
N GLU A 234 16.94 19.94 -0.26
CA GLU A 234 16.05 19.91 -1.42
C GLU A 234 16.18 18.61 -2.22
N PHE A 235 15.08 18.18 -2.82
CA PHE A 235 15.08 17.05 -3.72
C PHE A 235 15.67 17.44 -5.09
N PRO A 236 16.37 16.51 -5.78
CA PRO A 236 16.72 16.69 -7.17
C PRO A 236 15.49 16.93 -8.05
N LYS A 237 15.60 17.87 -9.01
CA LYS A 237 14.52 18.16 -9.96
C LYS A 237 14.60 17.21 -11.17
N PRO A 238 13.47 16.79 -11.76
CA PRO A 238 13.48 16.07 -13.03
C PRO A 238 13.97 17.00 -14.14
N VAL A 239 14.54 16.42 -15.20
CA VAL A 239 14.74 17.14 -16.45
C VAL A 239 13.39 17.28 -17.15
N GLU A 240 13.13 18.41 -17.82
CA GLU A 240 11.86 18.64 -18.50
C GLU A 240 11.68 17.63 -19.66
N ILE A 241 10.80 16.63 -19.46
CA ILE A 241 10.44 15.66 -20.49
C ILE A 241 9.18 16.14 -21.20
N LYS A 242 9.30 16.43 -22.50
CA LYS A 242 8.13 16.49 -23.40
C LYS A 242 7.74 15.07 -23.76
N GLY A 243 6.91 14.44 -22.93
CA GLY A 243 6.43 13.08 -23.17
C GLY A 243 5.34 13.04 -24.23
N GLU A 244 5.46 12.13 -25.20
CA GLU A 244 4.32 11.61 -25.94
C GLU A 244 3.81 10.38 -25.16
N ILE A 245 2.50 10.34 -24.87
CA ILE A 245 1.89 9.20 -24.17
C ILE A 245 2.09 7.96 -25.04
N ARG A 246 2.72 6.93 -24.47
CA ARG A 246 2.89 5.64 -25.17
C ARG A 246 1.57 4.90 -25.14
N GLU A 247 1.00 4.59 -26.31
CA GLU A 247 -0.28 3.86 -26.42
C GLU A 247 -0.12 2.35 -26.16
N ASP A 248 1.07 1.79 -26.39
CA ASP A 248 1.34 0.35 -26.25
C ASP A 248 2.39 0.10 -25.16
N ILE A 249 1.94 -0.33 -23.98
CA ILE A 249 2.83 -0.88 -22.95
C ILE A 249 2.74 -2.40 -23.04
N SER A 250 3.88 -3.07 -23.24
CA SER A 250 3.87 -4.49 -23.56
C SER A 250 3.62 -5.36 -22.33
N ASP A 251 2.69 -6.30 -22.46
CA ASP A 251 2.45 -7.39 -21.52
C ASP A 251 3.71 -8.24 -21.25
N GLU A 252 4.68 -8.23 -22.17
CA GLU A 252 5.92 -9.01 -22.07
C GLU A 252 6.81 -8.54 -20.91
N ASP A 253 6.90 -7.22 -20.68
CA ASP A 253 7.67 -6.66 -19.56
C ASP A 253 7.05 -7.04 -18.21
N ALA A 254 5.72 -7.10 -18.16
CA ALA A 254 4.99 -7.53 -16.97
C ALA A 254 5.19 -9.03 -16.70
N GLU A 255 5.19 -9.88 -17.74
CA GLU A 255 5.51 -11.30 -17.62
C GLU A 255 6.90 -11.58 -17.10
N LYS A 256 7.88 -10.82 -17.57
CA LYS A 256 9.26 -10.98 -17.14
C LYS A 256 9.40 -10.68 -15.65
N ALA A 257 8.79 -9.60 -15.17
CA ALA A 257 8.79 -9.24 -13.75
C ALA A 257 8.10 -10.31 -12.87
N GLU A 258 6.97 -10.88 -13.32
CA GLU A 258 6.28 -11.97 -12.62
C GLU A 258 7.14 -13.24 -12.54
N LYS A 259 7.86 -13.59 -13.62
CA LYS A 259 8.75 -14.77 -13.65
C LYS A 259 9.98 -14.61 -12.75
N GLU A 260 10.59 -13.43 -12.73
CA GLU A 260 11.75 -13.13 -11.89
C GLU A 260 11.40 -13.31 -10.40
N LEU A 261 10.28 -12.73 -9.94
CA LEU A 261 9.81 -12.89 -8.55
C LEU A 261 9.54 -14.35 -8.16
N ASN A 262 8.94 -15.14 -9.06
CA ASN A 262 8.65 -16.56 -8.83
C ASN A 262 9.91 -17.46 -8.87
N SER A 263 11.00 -16.97 -9.45
CA SER A 263 12.28 -17.70 -9.50
C SER A 263 13.11 -17.52 -8.23
N GLU A 264 13.07 -16.33 -7.62
CA GLU A 264 13.75 -16.04 -6.33
C GLU A 264 13.09 -16.77 -5.15
N THR A 265 11.78 -17.01 -5.21
CA THR A 265 11.07 -17.78 -4.18
C THR A 265 11.37 -19.30 -4.23
N ASN A 266 11.95 -19.82 -5.33
CA ASN A 266 12.32 -21.23 -5.46
C ASN A 266 13.81 -21.51 -5.16
N SER A 267 14.68 -20.50 -5.12
CA SER A 267 16.10 -20.69 -4.80
C SER A 267 16.38 -20.78 -3.30
N ASP A 268 15.48 -20.28 -2.44
CA ASP A 268 15.63 -20.30 -0.98
C ASP A 268 15.24 -21.65 -0.32
N ALA A 269 14.86 -22.65 -1.12
CA ALA A 269 14.54 -24.01 -0.67
C ALA A 269 15.60 -25.08 -1.03
N THR A 270 16.73 -24.71 -1.66
CA THR A 270 17.74 -25.70 -2.09
C THR A 270 19.19 -25.29 -1.81
N THR A 271 19.57 -25.40 -0.55
CA THR A 271 20.96 -25.56 -0.05
C THR A 271 20.81 -26.20 1.33
N ASP A 272 21.34 -27.36 1.70
CA ASP A 272 22.48 -28.14 1.25
C ASP A 272 22.28 -29.57 1.79
N SER A 273 22.34 -30.58 0.93
CA SER A 273 22.64 -31.96 1.33
C SER A 273 23.63 -32.53 0.34
N SER A 274 24.81 -31.93 0.34
CA SER A 274 26.00 -32.54 -0.22
C SER A 274 26.36 -33.82 0.54
N SER A 275 26.29 -34.92 -0.20
CA SER A 275 26.72 -36.26 0.17
C SER A 275 28.16 -36.27 0.70
N THR A 276 28.36 -36.84 1.89
CA THR A 276 29.66 -37.37 2.31
C THR A 276 29.60 -38.89 2.31
N THR A 277 30.27 -39.47 1.32
CA THR A 277 30.77 -40.84 1.35
C THR A 277 31.78 -41.00 2.49
N THR A 278 31.59 -41.99 3.36
CA THR A 278 32.69 -42.64 4.06
C THR A 278 32.47 -44.15 4.09
N ASP A 279 33.38 -44.83 3.40
CA ASP A 279 33.73 -46.23 3.59
C ASP A 279 34.06 -46.49 5.07
N ASN A 280 33.52 -47.56 5.64
CA ASN A 280 34.32 -48.41 6.54
C ASN A 280 33.71 -49.80 6.68
N SER A 281 34.33 -50.75 5.98
CA SER A 281 34.29 -52.17 6.27
C SER A 281 34.99 -52.46 7.61
N ASN A 282 34.29 -53.12 8.55
CA ASN A 282 34.96 -54.10 9.41
C ASN A 282 33.99 -55.17 9.97
N THR A 283 34.46 -56.40 9.85
CA THR A 283 33.86 -57.70 10.17
C THR A 283 34.02 -58.10 11.64
N ASN A 284 32.98 -58.70 12.25
CA ASN A 284 32.93 -60.01 12.95
C ASN A 284 31.62 -60.11 13.76
N SER A 285 30.70 -61.02 13.44
CA SER A 285 30.61 -62.43 13.87
C SER A 285 30.14 -62.64 15.31
N GLY A 286 28.97 -63.27 15.46
CA GLY A 286 28.39 -63.71 16.72
C GLY A 286 26.91 -64.12 16.62
N THR A 287 26.68 -65.39 16.28
CA THR A 287 25.57 -66.32 16.63
C THR A 287 24.66 -65.89 17.80
N THR A 288 23.35 -66.20 17.93
CA THR A 288 22.57 -67.44 17.67
C THR A 288 21.07 -67.19 17.96
N ASP A 289 20.21 -68.00 17.34
CA ASP A 289 18.97 -68.63 17.87
C ASP A 289 17.66 -67.86 18.19
N ASN A 290 16.69 -68.11 17.29
CA ASN A 290 15.53 -69.02 17.45
C ASN A 290 14.20 -68.54 18.07
N SER A 291 13.15 -68.78 17.26
CA SER A 291 11.80 -69.25 17.60
C SER A 291 10.74 -68.29 18.18
N GLY A 292 9.53 -68.35 17.59
CA GLY A 292 8.31 -67.98 18.31
C GLY A 292 7.12 -67.54 17.45
N ASN A 293 6.35 -68.51 16.95
CA ASN A 293 4.95 -68.39 16.53
C ASN A 293 4.11 -67.42 17.39
N ASN A 294 3.14 -66.69 16.81
CA ASN A 294 1.76 -67.18 16.74
C ASN A 294 0.82 -66.18 16.03
N SER A 295 -0.08 -66.75 15.23
CA SER A 295 -1.21 -66.11 14.58
C SER A 295 -2.29 -65.71 15.58
N ASN A 296 -3.04 -64.63 15.29
CA ASN A 296 -4.51 -64.75 15.35
C ASN A 296 -5.23 -63.76 14.44
N SER A 297 -6.34 -64.27 13.91
CA SER A 297 -7.27 -63.75 12.92
C SER A 297 -8.52 -63.16 13.58
N GLY A 298 -9.32 -62.38 12.83
CA GLY A 298 -10.69 -61.98 13.15
C GLY A 298 -10.93 -60.49 12.87
N ASN A 299 -11.34 -60.01 11.69
CA ASN A 299 -12.51 -60.29 10.83
C ASN A 299 -13.78 -59.48 11.24
N ASN A 300 -14.23 -58.64 10.30
CA ASN A 300 -15.58 -58.07 10.06
C ASN A 300 -16.22 -57.16 11.14
N ASN A 301 -17.03 -56.14 10.85
CA ASN A 301 -17.96 -55.99 9.74
C ASN A 301 -18.39 -54.52 9.49
N SER A 302 -18.69 -54.26 8.21
CA SER A 302 -19.56 -53.27 7.58
C SER A 302 -20.84 -52.86 8.34
N GLY A 303 -21.32 -51.62 8.11
CA GLY A 303 -22.67 -51.18 8.45
C GLY A 303 -23.03 -49.79 7.92
N ASN A 304 -23.79 -49.74 6.83
CA ASN A 304 -24.25 -48.61 6.04
C ASN A 304 -25.63 -48.03 6.51
N ASN A 305 -26.02 -46.89 5.93
CA ASN A 305 -27.36 -46.24 5.84
C ASN A 305 -27.84 -45.36 7.00
N ASN A 306 -28.69 -44.32 6.83
CA ASN A 306 -29.13 -43.43 5.73
C ASN A 306 -30.21 -42.50 6.34
N SER A 307 -30.35 -41.28 5.82
CA SER A 307 -31.61 -40.50 5.66
C SER A 307 -32.41 -40.00 6.88
N GLY A 308 -32.78 -38.70 6.85
CA GLY A 308 -33.89 -38.17 7.64
C GLY A 308 -34.19 -36.68 7.45
N ASN A 309 -34.84 -36.34 6.34
CA ASN A 309 -35.45 -35.05 5.99
C ASN A 309 -36.51 -34.57 7.01
N SER A 310 -36.69 -33.25 7.19
CA SER A 310 -37.97 -32.63 7.54
C SER A 310 -38.03 -31.15 7.16
N ASN A 311 -39.07 -30.85 6.39
CA ASN A 311 -39.52 -29.57 5.84
C ASN A 311 -40.69 -29.06 6.70
N SER A 312 -40.86 -27.74 6.86
CA SER A 312 -42.18 -27.11 7.02
C SER A 312 -42.09 -25.59 6.83
N GLY A 313 -42.94 -25.06 5.93
CA GLY A 313 -43.12 -23.63 5.68
C GLY A 313 -44.49 -23.07 6.14
N ASN A 314 -44.87 -21.96 5.48
CA ASN A 314 -46.12 -21.15 5.52
C ASN A 314 -46.28 -20.15 6.68
N ASN A 315 -46.86 -18.94 6.54
CA ASN A 315 -47.64 -18.23 5.49
C ASN A 315 -47.63 -16.70 5.83
N ASN A 316 -47.44 -15.78 4.88
CA ASN A 316 -48.42 -14.99 4.10
C ASN A 316 -49.21 -13.88 4.83
N SER A 317 -49.09 -12.63 4.37
CA SER A 317 -50.23 -11.74 4.00
C SER A 317 -49.73 -10.39 3.43
N GLY A 318 -50.20 -10.02 2.25
CA GLY A 318 -50.09 -8.64 1.72
C GLY A 318 -51.22 -7.73 2.21
N ASN A 319 -51.08 -6.42 1.97
CA ASN A 319 -52.21 -5.53 1.66
C ASN A 319 -51.74 -4.25 0.95
N ASN A 320 -52.52 -3.82 -0.05
CA ASN A 320 -52.43 -2.56 -0.79
C ASN A 320 -52.93 -1.38 0.07
N ASN A 321 -52.40 -0.16 -0.14
CA ASN A 321 -53.25 1.00 -0.48
C ASN A 321 -52.49 2.24 -0.99
N SER A 322 -53.22 2.96 -1.82
CA SER A 322 -52.95 4.13 -2.66
C SER A 322 -52.89 5.49 -1.96
N ASP A 323 -52.31 6.46 -2.69
CA ASP A 323 -52.62 7.89 -2.80
C ASP A 323 -52.87 8.75 -1.55
N LYS A 324 -52.09 9.84 -1.43
CA LYS A 324 -52.61 11.23 -1.54
C LYS A 324 -51.52 12.31 -1.44
N ASN A 325 -51.56 13.21 -2.42
CA ASN A 325 -51.17 14.62 -2.34
C ASN A 325 -51.64 15.28 -1.03
N THR A 326 -50.80 16.14 -0.47
CA THR A 326 -51.22 17.49 -0.05
C THR A 326 -50.01 18.42 0.00
N ASP A 327 -50.07 19.46 -0.84
CA ASP A 327 -49.47 20.76 -0.59
C ASP A 327 -49.81 21.27 0.81
N ASN A 328 -48.88 21.95 1.46
CA ASN A 328 -49.20 23.22 2.10
C ASN A 328 -47.94 24.06 2.35
N SER A 329 -47.88 25.15 1.61
CA SER A 329 -47.25 26.40 1.98
C SER A 329 -47.91 27.01 3.22
N SER A 330 -47.13 27.55 4.14
CA SER A 330 -47.46 28.85 4.77
C SER A 330 -46.25 29.37 5.56
N ASP A 331 -45.92 30.62 5.24
CA ASP A 331 -44.94 31.52 5.85
C ASP A 331 -45.03 31.61 7.38
N SER A 332 -43.88 31.91 8.01
CA SER A 332 -43.75 33.09 8.86
C SER A 332 -42.29 33.35 9.25
N ASP A 333 -41.90 34.60 9.03
CA ASP A 333 -40.65 35.25 9.38
C ASP A 333 -40.18 35.04 10.83
N ASN A 334 -38.85 35.01 11.04
CA ASN A 334 -38.24 35.84 12.07
C ASN A 334 -36.73 36.03 11.85
N ASP A 335 -36.34 37.30 11.77
CA ASP A 335 -34.98 37.83 11.89
C ASP A 335 -34.33 37.41 13.22
N ASN A 336 -33.03 37.05 13.19
CA ASN A 336 -32.03 37.73 14.02
C ASN A 336 -30.60 37.38 13.61
N SER A 337 -29.84 38.45 13.38
CA SER A 337 -28.40 38.52 13.19
C SER A 337 -27.63 38.34 14.51
N ASP A 338 -26.57 37.51 14.52
CA ASP A 338 -25.56 37.52 15.57
C ASP A 338 -24.15 37.65 14.96
N GLU A 339 -23.52 38.80 15.22
CA GLU A 339 -22.08 39.05 15.08
C GLU A 339 -21.30 38.52 16.30
N PRO A 340 -20.01 38.18 16.17
CA PRO A 340 -19.23 37.54 17.22
C PRO A 340 -18.63 38.53 18.23
N ALA A 341 -18.72 38.17 19.52
CA ALA A 341 -18.12 38.87 20.64
C ALA A 341 -16.61 38.60 20.79
N THR A 342 -15.84 39.66 21.02
CA THR A 342 -14.41 39.67 21.40
C THR A 342 -14.18 39.25 22.86
N PRO A 343 -13.12 38.49 23.20
CA PRO A 343 -12.74 38.22 24.59
C PRO A 343 -11.83 39.32 25.19
N PRO A 344 -11.78 39.46 26.53
CA PRO A 344 -11.22 40.62 27.22
C PRO A 344 -9.71 40.58 27.41
N VAL A 345 -9.15 41.78 27.58
CA VAL A 345 -7.78 42.12 27.97
C VAL A 345 -7.61 41.88 29.47
N ASP A 346 -6.56 41.17 29.86
CA ASP A 346 -6.12 41.04 31.25
C ASP A 346 -4.86 41.89 31.46
N GLU A 347 -4.85 42.67 32.54
CA GLU A 347 -3.82 43.66 32.86
C GLU A 347 -3.33 43.42 34.29
N ARG A 348 -1.99 43.37 34.45
CA ARG A 348 -1.17 43.43 35.70
C ARG A 348 -0.95 42.08 36.41
N ASP A 349 0.21 41.76 36.97
CA ASP A 349 1.22 42.59 37.63
C ASP A 349 2.59 41.86 37.70
N ASP A 350 3.58 42.57 38.25
CA ASP A 350 4.86 42.11 38.84
C ASP A 350 6.17 42.39 38.07
N SER A 351 6.72 43.55 38.44
CA SER A 351 8.10 43.81 38.85
C SER A 351 9.03 42.60 39.09
N GLU A 352 10.16 42.56 38.38
CA GLU A 352 11.53 42.82 38.88
C GLU A 352 12.53 42.91 37.71
#